data_AF-A0A1Y3NDB3-F1
#
_entry.id   AF-A0A1Y3NDB3-F1
#
_cell.length_a   1.000
_cell.length_b   1.000
_cell.length_c   1.000
_cell.angle_alpha   90.00
_cell.angle_beta   90.00
_cell.angle_gamma   90.00
#
_symmetry.space_group_name_H-M   'P 1'
#
loop_
_entity.id
_entity.type
_entity.pdbx_description
1 polymer ?
#
loop_
_entity_poly.entity_id
_entity_poly.type
_entity_poly.pdbx_seq_one_letter_code
_entity_poly.pdbx_strand_id
1 'polypeptide(L)'
;ITYNKDLGIDDKTVHDDLKRELAFYEQGLAAAIEGRKKYKALNKPFSRPDDYFAEMVKTDEQMSKIRQNMIEESESIKNAEAAKRQRDLRKYGKKVQTEKLLEKNRNKKMEMEKINRLKRKRSDNNDDDFDVSLDFDDNDNKNKPQKSKKRLAKDKKFGYGGKKRGSKQNTAESTADMSGFSHKKMK
;
A
#
# COMPACT_ATOMS: atom_id res chain seq x y z
N ILE A 1 42.76 6.53 16.80
CA ILE A 1 41.71 5.66 16.22
C ILE A 1 41.73 5.95 14.74
N THR A 2 41.95 4.93 13.91
CA THR A 2 42.08 5.10 12.46
C THR A 2 40.89 4.42 11.78
N TYR A 3 40.35 5.06 10.75
CA TYR A 3 39.30 4.47 9.93
C TYR A 3 39.96 3.76 8.75
N ASN A 4 39.97 2.43 8.80
CA ASN A 4 40.74 1.62 7.85
C ASN A 4 39.95 1.22 6.60
N LYS A 5 38.70 1.67 6.47
CA LYS A 5 37.90 1.46 5.26
C LYS A 5 38.11 2.63 4.33
N ASP A 6 38.22 2.33 3.05
CA ASP A 6 38.15 3.36 2.03
C ASP A 6 36.77 4.03 2.07
N LEU A 7 36.74 5.35 1.87
CA LEU A 7 35.51 6.14 1.90
C LEU A 7 34.64 5.89 0.67
N GLY A 8 35.17 5.20 -0.34
CA GLY A 8 34.44 4.88 -1.58
C GLY A 8 34.05 6.13 -2.36
N ILE A 9 34.82 7.20 -2.21
CA ILE A 9 34.60 8.48 -2.88
C ILE A 9 35.40 8.45 -4.19
N ASP A 10 34.72 8.13 -5.29
CA ASP A 10 35.23 8.27 -6.66
C ASP A 10 35.06 9.70 -7.18
N ASP A 11 35.81 10.12 -8.21
CA ASP A 11 35.76 11.47 -8.83
C ASP A 11 34.34 11.95 -9.17
N LYS A 12 33.43 11.04 -9.53
CA LYS A 12 32.02 11.36 -9.82
C LYS A 12 31.20 11.63 -8.55
N THR A 13 31.56 11.00 -7.44
CA THR A 13 30.89 11.14 -6.14
C THR A 13 31.45 12.30 -5.31
N VAL A 14 32.68 12.77 -5.61
CA VAL A 14 33.27 13.96 -4.98
C VAL A 14 32.38 15.20 -5.14
N HIS A 15 31.69 15.31 -6.28
CA HIS A 15 30.80 16.43 -6.60
C HIS A 15 29.36 16.24 -6.08
N ASP A 16 29.02 15.04 -5.59
CA ASP A 16 27.72 14.75 -4.96
C ASP A 16 27.82 14.96 -3.45
N ASP A 17 27.48 16.18 -3.02
CA ASP A 17 27.67 16.64 -1.65
C ASP A 17 26.94 15.75 -0.63
N LEU A 18 25.74 15.27 -0.94
CA LEU A 18 24.95 14.43 -0.02
C LEU A 18 25.67 13.10 0.28
N LYS A 19 26.24 12.47 -0.74
CA LYS A 19 26.98 11.20 -0.57
C LYS A 19 28.31 11.43 0.13
N ARG A 20 28.99 12.52 -0.19
CA ARG A 20 30.25 12.90 0.44
C ARG A 20 30.08 13.19 1.93
N GLU A 21 29.08 13.99 2.30
CA GLU A 21 28.76 14.29 3.70
C GLU A 21 28.34 13.04 4.48
N LEU A 22 27.60 12.13 3.85
CA LEU A 22 27.25 10.84 4.46
C LEU A 22 28.50 10.01 4.76
N ALA A 23 29.44 9.92 3.81
CA ALA A 23 30.68 9.18 4.02
C ALA A 23 31.53 9.77 5.16
N PHE A 24 31.64 11.10 5.24
CA PHE A 24 32.33 11.77 6.37
C PHE A 24 31.63 11.54 7.70
N TYR A 25 30.30 11.56 7.71
CA TYR A 25 29.51 11.25 8.89
C TYR A 25 29.75 9.81 9.38
N GLU A 26 29.73 8.83 8.47
CA GLU A 26 29.97 7.42 8.81
C GLU A 26 31.38 7.20 9.37
N GLN A 27 32.39 7.84 8.77
CA GLN A 27 33.77 7.80 9.24
C GLN A 27 33.87 8.35 10.68
N GLY A 28 33.28 9.53 10.92
CA GLY A 28 33.27 10.17 12.23
C GLY A 28 32.56 9.34 13.29
N LEU A 29 31.40 8.76 12.93
CA LEU A 29 30.61 7.90 13.79
C LEU A 29 31.37 6.63 14.17
N ALA A 30 32.02 5.97 13.21
CA ALA A 30 32.80 4.76 13.46
C ALA A 30 33.96 5.03 14.44
N ALA A 31 34.70 6.13 14.22
CA ALA A 31 35.77 6.54 15.11
C ALA A 31 35.28 6.89 16.52
N ALA A 32 34.15 7.58 16.64
CA ALA A 32 33.53 7.92 17.93
C ALA A 32 33.09 6.67 18.72
N ILE A 33 32.51 5.67 18.03
CA ILE A 33 32.12 4.40 18.65
C ILE A 33 33.35 3.65 19.19
N GLU A 34 34.42 3.55 18.40
CA GLU A 34 35.64 2.90 18.85
C GLU A 34 36.28 3.64 20.04
N GLY A 35 36.25 4.98 20.01
CA GLY A 35 36.72 5.82 21.11
C GLY A 35 35.94 5.59 22.39
N ARG A 36 34.61 5.56 22.29
CA ARG A 36 33.74 5.26 23.42
C ARG A 36 34.05 3.89 24.03
N LYS A 37 34.31 2.86 23.21
CA LYS A 37 34.68 1.53 23.70
C LYS A 37 35.99 1.57 24.49
N LYS A 38 37.02 2.25 23.96
CA LYS A 38 38.32 2.40 24.63
C LYS A 38 38.21 3.18 25.95
N TYR A 39 37.44 4.27 25.99
CA TYR A 39 37.21 5.04 27.22
C TYR A 39 36.47 4.24 28.29
N LYS A 40 35.46 3.48 27.90
CA LYS A 40 34.74 2.57 28.81
C LYS A 40 35.64 1.48 29.37
N ALA A 41 36.52 0.89 28.55
CA ALA A 41 37.48 -0.11 29.00
C ALA A 41 38.46 0.45 30.06
N LEU A 42 38.72 1.76 30.04
CA LEU A 42 39.55 2.46 31.02
C LEU A 42 38.75 2.96 32.24
N ASN A 43 37.47 2.61 32.36
CA ASN A 43 36.55 3.07 33.42
C ASN A 43 36.48 4.60 33.57
N LYS A 44 36.65 5.35 32.46
CA LYS A 44 36.52 6.81 32.46
C LYS A 44 35.13 7.25 32.00
N PRO A 45 34.56 8.33 32.58
CA PRO A 45 33.30 8.88 32.12
C PRO A 45 33.47 9.44 30.69
N PHE A 46 32.50 9.16 29.83
CA PHE A 46 32.51 9.59 28.42
C PHE A 46 31.37 10.55 28.09
N SER A 47 30.18 10.32 28.65
CA SER A 47 29.02 11.18 28.42
C SER A 47 29.12 12.44 29.27
N ARG A 48 28.83 13.60 28.69
CA ARG A 48 28.60 14.83 29.45
C ARG A 48 27.36 14.63 30.33
N PRO A 49 27.44 14.85 31.66
CA PRO A 49 26.27 14.88 32.53
C PRO A 49 25.38 16.09 32.22
N ASP A 50 24.07 15.92 32.33
CA ASP A 50 23.09 16.99 32.04
C ASP A 50 23.21 18.16 33.04
N ASP A 51 23.65 17.89 34.26
CA ASP A 51 23.82 18.87 35.35
C ASP A 51 25.20 19.56 35.33
N TYR A 52 26.01 19.34 34.29
CA TYR A 52 27.32 19.98 34.16
C TYR A 52 27.25 21.19 33.21
N PHE A 53 27.01 22.37 33.79
CA PHE A 53 26.95 23.66 33.11
C PHE A 53 28.33 24.32 33.04
N ALA A 54 29.05 24.09 31.94
CA ALA A 54 30.28 24.78 31.58
C ALA A 54 30.08 25.56 30.28
N GLU A 55 30.98 26.49 29.99
CA GLU A 55 30.96 27.26 28.75
C GLU A 55 31.02 26.31 27.52
N MET A 56 30.07 26.49 26.60
CA MET A 56 29.96 25.71 25.36
C MET A 56 30.46 26.54 24.17
N VAL A 57 30.86 25.86 23.09
CA VAL A 57 31.39 26.51 21.87
C VAL A 57 30.43 27.53 21.26
N LYS A 58 29.12 27.35 21.44
CA LYS A 58 28.06 28.28 20.98
C LYS A 58 27.25 28.75 22.18
N THR A 59 26.87 30.02 22.17
CA THR A 59 26.04 30.60 23.23
C THR A 59 24.60 30.09 23.15
N ASP A 60 23.91 30.07 24.30
CA ASP A 60 22.51 29.64 24.36
C ASP A 60 21.58 30.54 23.53
N GLU A 61 21.89 31.83 23.42
CA GLU A 61 21.18 32.76 22.55
C GLU A 61 21.26 32.36 21.08
N GLN A 62 22.46 31.98 20.61
CA GLN A 62 22.65 31.50 19.25
C GLN A 62 21.89 30.18 19.02
N MET A 63 21.95 29.26 19.98
CA MET A 63 21.21 27.99 19.89
C MET A 63 19.69 28.19 19.94
N SER A 64 19.21 29.21 20.66
CA SER A 64 17.80 29.59 20.68
C SER A 64 17.32 30.04 19.31
N LYS A 65 18.11 30.89 18.61
CA LYS A 65 17.81 31.31 17.24
C LYS A 65 17.76 30.13 16.26
N ILE A 66 18.72 29.21 16.35
CA ILE A 66 18.73 28.00 15.50
C ILE A 66 17.49 27.14 15.74
N ARG A 67 17.10 26.93 17.01
CA ARG A 67 15.89 26.19 17.36
C ARG A 67 14.63 26.87 16.83
N GLN A 68 14.55 28.19 16.94
CA GLN A 68 13.43 28.97 16.42
C GLN A 68 13.29 28.77 14.89
N ASN A 69 14.40 28.89 14.14
CA ASN A 69 14.37 28.67 12.69
C ASN A 69 13.89 27.25 12.33
N MET A 70 14.34 26.21 13.05
CA MET A 70 13.87 24.84 12.79
C MET A 70 12.36 24.68 13.08
N ILE A 71 11.85 25.34 14.11
CA ILE A 71 10.42 25.33 14.43
C ILE A 71 9.65 26.03 13.30
N GLU A 72 10.08 27.22 12.89
CA GLU A 72 9.46 28.00 11.81
C GLU A 72 9.44 27.23 10.49
N GLU A 73 10.53 26.56 10.11
CA GLU A 73 10.59 25.69 8.93
C GLU A 73 9.58 24.53 9.04
N SER A 74 9.54 23.86 10.19
CA SER A 74 8.61 22.75 10.42
C SER A 74 7.14 23.20 10.38
N GLU A 75 6.84 24.39 10.90
CA GLU A 75 5.51 24.98 10.87
C GLU A 75 5.12 25.42 9.47
N SER A 76 6.05 26.01 8.71
CA SER A 76 5.85 26.37 7.31
C SER A 76 5.45 25.17 6.46
N ILE A 77 6.14 24.04 6.61
CA ILE A 77 5.81 22.78 5.91
C ILE A 77 4.42 22.29 6.32
N LYS A 78 4.12 22.23 7.62
CA LYS A 78 2.80 21.82 8.13
C LYS A 78 1.68 22.73 7.63
N ASN A 79 1.91 24.03 7.59
CA ASN A 79 0.95 25.02 7.10
C ASN A 79 0.70 24.86 5.60
N ALA A 80 1.75 24.60 4.80
CA ALA A 80 1.61 24.32 3.38
C ALA A 80 0.79 23.02 3.14
N GLU A 81 1.06 21.97 3.90
CA GLU A 81 0.27 20.73 3.85
C GLU A 81 -1.18 20.93 4.28
N ALA A 82 -1.41 21.67 5.36
CA ALA A 82 -2.76 21.99 5.84
C ALA A 82 -3.53 22.83 4.81
N ALA A 83 -2.87 23.79 4.16
CA ALA A 83 -3.46 24.59 3.09
C ALA A 83 -3.82 23.73 1.88
N LYS A 84 -2.96 22.77 1.49
CA LYS A 84 -3.27 21.81 0.43
C LYS A 84 -4.50 20.95 0.78
N ARG A 85 -4.53 20.39 1.99
CA ARG A 85 -5.69 19.62 2.50
C ARG A 85 -6.97 20.48 2.51
N GLN A 86 -6.88 21.74 2.93
CA GLN A 86 -8.03 22.65 2.94
C GLN A 86 -8.53 22.96 1.51
N ARG A 87 -7.63 23.12 0.53
CA ARG A 87 -8.01 23.28 -0.88
C ARG A 87 -8.74 22.05 -1.40
N ASP A 88 -8.25 20.85 -1.09
CA ASP A 88 -8.91 19.60 -1.49
C ASP A 88 -10.28 19.44 -0.83
N LEU A 89 -10.40 19.75 0.47
CA LEU A 89 -11.68 19.75 1.18
C LEU A 89 -12.69 20.74 0.56
N ARG A 90 -12.25 21.92 0.15
CA ARG A 90 -13.12 22.90 -0.54
C ARG A 90 -13.53 22.40 -1.93
N LYS A 91 -12.59 21.82 -2.69
CA LYS A 91 -12.82 21.34 -4.06
C LYS A 91 -13.77 20.14 -4.10
N TYR A 92 -13.60 19.19 -3.19
CA TYR A 92 -14.37 17.94 -3.17
C TYR A 92 -15.51 17.95 -2.14
N GLY A 93 -15.62 18.97 -1.31
CA GLY A 93 -16.60 19.04 -0.21
C GLY A 93 -18.04 18.80 -0.65
N LYS A 94 -18.51 19.47 -1.71
CA LYS A 94 -19.87 19.26 -2.25
C LYS A 94 -20.07 17.84 -2.78
N LYS A 95 -19.09 17.30 -3.50
CA LYS A 95 -19.15 15.93 -4.05
C LYS A 95 -19.22 14.89 -2.93
N VAL A 96 -18.36 15.03 -1.92
CA VAL A 96 -18.35 14.16 -0.74
C VAL A 96 -19.66 14.23 0.04
N GLN A 97 -20.27 15.42 0.19
CA GLN A 97 -21.57 15.55 0.84
C GLN A 97 -22.68 14.82 0.07
N THR A 98 -22.74 15.00 -1.26
CA THR A 98 -23.74 14.33 -2.10
C THR A 98 -23.57 12.82 -2.11
N GLU A 99 -22.32 12.35 -2.19
CA GLU A 99 -21.98 10.92 -2.19
C GLU A 99 -22.33 10.29 -0.84
N LYS A 100 -21.99 10.92 0.28
CA LYS A 100 -22.38 10.45 1.62
C LYS A 100 -23.89 10.37 1.81
N LEU A 101 -24.65 11.33 1.31
CA LEU A 101 -26.11 11.29 1.38
C LEU A 101 -26.68 10.14 0.54
N LEU A 102 -26.13 9.93 -0.66
CA LEU A 102 -26.52 8.87 -1.56
C LEU A 102 -26.16 7.48 -1.00
N GLU A 103 -24.97 7.35 -0.41
CA GLU A 103 -24.51 6.16 0.31
C GLU A 103 -25.42 5.84 1.51
N LYS A 104 -25.75 6.84 2.33
CA LYS A 104 -26.69 6.68 3.45
C LYS A 104 -28.06 6.20 2.99
N ASN A 105 -28.58 6.76 1.88
CA ASN A 105 -29.86 6.32 1.31
C ASN A 105 -29.77 4.91 0.72
N ARG A 106 -28.67 4.54 0.07
CA ARG A 106 -28.43 3.16 -0.40
C ARG A 106 -28.37 2.18 0.77
N ASN A 107 -27.65 2.51 1.84
CA ASN A 107 -27.54 1.66 3.03
C ASN A 107 -28.91 1.45 3.68
N LYS A 108 -29.68 2.53 3.87
CA LYS A 108 -31.07 2.43 4.34
C LYS A 108 -31.94 1.54 3.45
N LYS A 109 -31.82 1.66 2.12
CA LYS A 109 -32.58 0.82 1.18
C LYS A 109 -32.18 -0.65 1.29
N MET A 110 -30.89 -0.95 1.38
CA MET A 110 -30.37 -2.31 1.56
C MET A 110 -30.83 -2.92 2.89
N GLU A 111 -30.78 -2.16 3.98
CA GLU A 111 -31.28 -2.58 5.29
C GLU A 111 -32.79 -2.84 5.26
N MET A 112 -33.57 -1.93 4.67
CA MET A 112 -35.01 -2.11 4.50
C MET A 112 -35.34 -3.34 3.63
N GLU A 113 -34.54 -3.61 2.60
CA GLU A 113 -34.70 -4.81 1.79
C GLU A 113 -34.36 -6.09 2.57
N LYS A 114 -33.30 -6.09 3.39
CA LYS A 114 -32.99 -7.20 4.30
C LYS A 114 -34.14 -7.44 5.28
N ILE A 115 -34.69 -6.37 5.88
CA ILE A 115 -35.85 -6.45 6.79
C ILE A 115 -37.08 -6.98 6.04
N ASN A 116 -37.36 -6.49 4.83
CA ASN A 116 -38.50 -6.95 4.04
C ASN A 116 -38.34 -8.41 3.59
N ARG A 117 -37.11 -8.86 3.27
CA ARG A 117 -36.82 -10.28 3.00
C ARG A 117 -37.06 -11.13 4.24
N LEU A 118 -36.60 -10.69 5.42
CA LEU A 118 -36.87 -11.35 6.70
C LEU A 118 -38.36 -11.39 7.05
N LYS A 119 -39.10 -10.28 6.84
CA LYS A 119 -40.56 -10.21 7.04
C LYS A 119 -41.32 -11.13 6.09
N ARG A 120 -40.94 -11.19 4.81
CA ARG A 120 -41.53 -12.13 3.84
C ARG A 120 -41.26 -13.58 4.22
N LYS A 121 -40.01 -13.93 4.59
CA LYS A 121 -39.68 -15.27 5.10
C LYS A 121 -40.51 -15.64 6.36
N ARG A 122 -40.73 -14.69 7.27
CA ARG A 122 -41.61 -14.89 8.44
C ARG A 122 -43.10 -15.01 8.11
N SER A 123 -43.55 -14.40 7.01
CA SER A 123 -44.96 -14.46 6.58
C SER A 123 -45.28 -15.72 5.77
N ASP A 124 -44.27 -16.33 5.12
CA ASP A 124 -44.43 -17.55 4.32
C ASP A 124 -44.32 -18.82 5.19
N ASN A 125 -43.71 -18.71 6.38
CA ASN A 125 -43.68 -19.75 7.40
C ASN A 125 -44.75 -19.47 8.47
N ASN A 126 -46.01 -19.79 8.16
CA ASN A 126 -47.04 -20.00 9.19
C ASN A 126 -46.87 -21.40 9.77
N ASP A 127 -45.84 -21.63 10.58
CA ASP A 127 -45.85 -22.71 11.57
C ASP A 127 -44.80 -22.38 12.63
N ASP A 128 -45.26 -22.49 13.88
CA ASP A 128 -44.52 -22.22 15.11
C ASP A 128 -43.19 -22.99 15.15
N ASP A 129 -42.06 -22.29 15.05
CA ASP A 129 -40.94 -22.56 15.94
C ASP A 129 -39.92 -21.42 15.96
N PHE A 130 -39.62 -20.98 17.17
CA PHE A 130 -38.66 -19.94 17.48
C PHE A 130 -37.24 -20.50 17.30
N ASP A 131 -36.73 -20.50 16.07
CA ASP A 131 -35.30 -20.74 15.82
C ASP A 131 -34.57 -19.42 15.54
N VAL A 132 -33.92 -18.89 16.58
CA VAL A 132 -32.91 -17.84 16.46
C VAL A 132 -31.61 -18.50 16.01
N SER A 133 -31.57 -18.98 14.77
CA SER A 133 -30.30 -19.25 14.11
C SER A 133 -29.79 -17.94 13.54
N LEU A 134 -28.76 -17.38 14.19
CA LEU A 134 -27.86 -16.41 13.61
C LEU A 134 -27.06 -17.09 12.48
N ASP A 135 -27.75 -17.44 11.39
CA ASP A 135 -27.13 -17.91 10.17
C ASP A 135 -26.55 -16.70 9.43
N PHE A 136 -25.36 -16.30 9.85
CA PHE A 136 -24.34 -15.74 8.96
C PHE A 136 -23.90 -16.83 7.98
N ASP A 137 -24.84 -17.35 7.17
CA ASP A 137 -24.53 -18.40 6.22
C ASP A 137 -24.28 -17.77 4.85
N ASP A 138 -22.99 -17.48 4.63
CA ASP A 138 -22.36 -17.05 3.40
C ASP A 138 -22.33 -18.22 2.39
N ASN A 139 -23.47 -18.88 2.19
CA ASN A 139 -23.62 -20.12 1.42
C ASN A 139 -24.49 -19.96 0.16
N ASP A 140 -24.50 -18.77 -0.43
CA ASP A 140 -25.15 -18.47 -1.71
C ASP A 140 -24.28 -18.87 -2.94
N ASN A 141 -23.52 -19.97 -2.85
CA ASN A 141 -22.60 -20.40 -3.91
C ASN A 141 -22.77 -21.84 -4.40
N LYS A 142 -23.84 -22.56 -4.03
CA LYS A 142 -24.07 -23.93 -4.52
C LYS A 142 -25.07 -24.09 -5.67
N ASN A 143 -25.61 -23.00 -6.22
CA ASN A 143 -26.53 -23.05 -7.37
C ASN A 143 -26.13 -22.13 -8.55
N LYS A 144 -24.87 -22.18 -9.00
CA LYS A 144 -24.51 -21.65 -10.33
C LYS A 144 -24.48 -22.80 -11.33
N PRO A 145 -25.19 -22.71 -12.48
CA PRO A 145 -25.20 -23.78 -13.48
C PRO A 145 -23.77 -24.03 -13.98
N GLN A 146 -23.28 -25.25 -13.76
CA GLN A 146 -21.94 -25.66 -14.15
C GLN A 146 -21.83 -25.54 -15.68
N LYS A 147 -20.85 -24.77 -16.19
CA LYS A 147 -20.65 -24.59 -17.63
C LYS A 147 -20.42 -25.96 -18.29
N SER A 148 -21.13 -26.23 -19.39
CA SER A 148 -21.02 -27.52 -20.08
C SER A 148 -19.58 -27.85 -20.45
N LYS A 149 -19.19 -29.14 -20.42
CA LYS A 149 -17.82 -29.59 -20.79
C LYS A 149 -17.38 -29.04 -22.17
N LYS A 150 -18.31 -28.90 -23.12
CA LYS A 150 -18.07 -28.28 -24.43
C LYS A 150 -17.70 -26.80 -24.34
N ARG A 151 -18.33 -26.05 -23.43
CA ARG A 151 -18.02 -24.64 -23.18
C ARG A 151 -16.67 -24.49 -22.46
N LEU A 152 -16.37 -25.35 -21.49
CA LEU A 152 -15.07 -25.39 -20.82
C LEU A 152 -13.91 -25.66 -21.81
N ALA A 153 -14.08 -26.60 -22.75
CA ALA A 153 -13.06 -26.87 -23.78
C ALA A 153 -12.86 -25.67 -24.73
N LYS A 154 -13.93 -24.97 -25.12
CA LYS A 154 -13.86 -23.76 -25.95
C LYS A 154 -13.24 -22.58 -25.19
N ASP A 155 -13.55 -22.43 -23.91
CA ASP A 155 -12.97 -21.41 -23.04
C ASP A 155 -11.47 -21.68 -22.83
N LYS A 156 -11.04 -22.94 -22.72
CA LYS A 156 -9.61 -23.29 -22.65
C LYS A 156 -8.87 -23.02 -23.97
N LYS A 157 -9.47 -23.39 -25.11
CA LYS A 157 -8.84 -23.21 -26.43
C LYS A 157 -8.75 -21.75 -26.86
N PHE A 158 -9.74 -20.93 -26.51
CA PHE A 158 -9.85 -19.58 -27.02
C PHE A 158 -9.85 -18.49 -25.93
N GLY A 159 -9.96 -18.79 -24.63
CA GLY A 159 -10.14 -17.81 -23.53
C GLY A 159 -11.62 -17.52 -23.17
N TYR A 160 -11.90 -16.74 -22.12
CA TYR A 160 -13.27 -16.40 -21.68
C TYR A 160 -13.59 -14.92 -21.91
N GLY A 161 -14.61 -14.61 -22.73
CA GLY A 161 -15.17 -13.25 -22.92
C GLY A 161 -14.27 -12.21 -23.63
N GLY A 162 -14.83 -11.44 -24.58
CA GLY A 162 -14.14 -10.35 -25.28
C GLY A 162 -13.91 -10.57 -26.80
N LYS A 163 -13.61 -9.49 -27.53
CA LYS A 163 -13.30 -9.53 -28.98
C LYS A 163 -11.97 -10.25 -29.20
N LYS A 164 -12.04 -11.54 -29.51
CA LYS A 164 -10.86 -12.34 -29.86
C LYS A 164 -10.47 -12.09 -31.31
N ARG A 165 -9.75 -11.00 -31.55
CA ARG A 165 -9.20 -10.64 -32.85
C ARG A 165 -8.43 -11.84 -33.44
N GLY A 166 -8.93 -12.43 -34.53
CA GLY A 166 -8.22 -13.43 -35.33
C GLY A 166 -8.13 -14.86 -34.80
N SER A 167 -8.21 -15.12 -33.48
CA SER A 167 -8.00 -16.49 -32.92
C SER A 167 -9.00 -17.58 -33.35
N LYS A 168 -10.11 -17.20 -34.01
CA LYS A 168 -11.09 -18.12 -34.58
C LYS A 168 -10.98 -18.26 -36.11
N GLN A 169 -10.02 -17.60 -36.74
CA GLN A 169 -9.78 -17.70 -38.18
C GLN A 169 -8.74 -18.79 -38.44
N ASN A 170 -8.92 -19.54 -39.53
CA ASN A 170 -7.94 -20.51 -39.97
C ASN A 170 -6.71 -19.76 -40.50
N THR A 171 -5.51 -20.11 -40.02
CA THR A 171 -4.24 -19.66 -40.59
C THR A 171 -3.89 -20.48 -41.83
N ALA A 172 -3.06 -19.94 -42.73
CA ALA A 172 -2.62 -20.63 -43.94
C ALA A 172 -1.98 -22.00 -43.62
N GLU A 173 -1.26 -22.09 -42.50
CA GLU A 173 -0.69 -23.35 -41.98
C GLU A 173 -1.78 -24.34 -41.57
N SER A 174 -2.83 -23.89 -40.88
CA SER A 174 -3.94 -24.75 -40.44
C SER A 174 -4.84 -25.24 -41.59
N THR A 175 -4.86 -24.55 -42.73
CA THR A 175 -5.57 -25.00 -43.94
C THR A 175 -4.76 -26.01 -44.75
N ALA A 176 -3.43 -26.03 -44.59
CA ALA A 176 -2.55 -26.96 -45.31
C ALA A 176 -2.31 -28.27 -44.55
N ASP A 177 -2.65 -28.33 -43.25
CA ASP A 177 -2.47 -29.52 -42.42
C ASP A 177 -3.58 -30.57 -42.64
N MET A 178 -3.29 -31.53 -43.51
CA MET A 178 -4.17 -32.68 -43.81
C MET A 178 -3.85 -33.92 -42.96
N SER A 179 -2.95 -33.83 -41.98
CA SER A 179 -2.50 -34.98 -41.18
C SER A 179 -3.60 -35.61 -40.32
N GLY A 180 -4.66 -34.85 -40.01
CA GLY A 180 -5.83 -35.31 -39.28
C GLY A 180 -6.89 -36.05 -40.12
N PHE A 181 -6.77 -36.05 -41.45
CA PHE A 181 -7.76 -36.66 -42.34
C PHE A 181 -7.50 -38.17 -42.48
N SER A 182 -8.33 -39.00 -41.84
CA SER A 182 -8.28 -40.46 -41.97
C SER A 182 -9.64 -41.01 -42.36
N HIS A 183 -9.73 -41.63 -43.54
CA HIS A 183 -10.95 -42.32 -44.01
C HIS A 183 -11.41 -43.45 -43.07
N LYS A 184 -10.51 -44.03 -42.27
CA LYS A 184 -10.82 -45.11 -41.33
C LYS A 184 -11.59 -44.64 -40.09
N LYS A 185 -11.53 -43.35 -39.75
CA LYS A 185 -12.27 -42.75 -38.61
C LYS A 185 -13.65 -42.19 -39.00
N MET A 186 -14.00 -42.19 -40.29
CA MET A 186 -15.26 -41.62 -40.81
C MET A 186 -16.32 -42.68 -41.17
N LYS A 187 -16.21 -43.90 -40.65
CA LYS A 187 -17.29 -44.89 -40.63
C LYS A 187 -17.81 -45.08 -39.21
#